data_AF-A0A529I322-F1
#
_entry.id   AF-A0A529I322-F1
#
_cell.length_a   1.000
_cell.length_b   1.000
_cell.length_c   1.000
_cell.angle_alpha   90.00
_cell.angle_beta   90.00
_cell.angle_gamma   90.00
#
_symmetry.space_group_name_H-M   'P 1'
#
loop_
_entity.id
_entity.type
_entity.pdbx_description
1 polymer ?
#
loop_
_entity_poly.entity_id
_entity_poly.type
_entity_poly.pdbx_seq_one_letter_code
_entity_poly.pdbx_strand_id
1 'polypeptide(L)'
;MPKRKQKSTDEFASWRSYWDFRREVAREWRYTWSDSARAFLTTVVRESHSRVAKVSKGAHFYRAQVAHHDVYDPNVDDAFPGPALPERMRPLAGRASEGRANPKGIPCLYMAVDRHTALAECRPWIGSLVSIGAFKINRDLKVVDCTIG
;
A
#
# COMPACT_ATOMS: atom_id res chain seq x y z
N MET A 1 -36.55 12.33 -35.25
CA MET A 1 -35.24 12.69 -34.68
C MET A 1 -34.51 11.41 -34.27
N PRO A 2 -33.31 11.13 -34.80
CA PRO A 2 -32.61 9.89 -34.46
C PRO A 2 -32.10 9.98 -33.01
N LYS A 3 -32.47 9.00 -32.19
CA LYS A 3 -31.98 8.86 -30.81
C LYS A 3 -30.48 8.67 -30.86
N ARG A 4 -29.74 9.64 -30.30
CA ARG A 4 -28.28 9.58 -30.11
C ARG A 4 -28.01 8.37 -29.20
N LYS A 5 -27.43 7.30 -29.76
CA LYS A 5 -26.98 6.14 -28.97
C LYS A 5 -26.03 6.67 -27.89
N GLN A 6 -26.41 6.55 -26.62
CA GLN A 6 -25.47 6.69 -25.51
C GLN A 6 -24.37 5.64 -25.75
N LYS A 7 -23.14 6.09 -25.96
CA LYS A 7 -21.97 5.20 -25.94
C LYS A 7 -21.98 4.51 -24.57
N SER A 8 -21.93 3.18 -24.56
CA SER A 8 -21.73 2.44 -23.32
C SER A 8 -20.45 2.96 -22.66
N THR A 9 -20.55 3.30 -21.38
CA THR A 9 -19.46 3.83 -20.54
C THR A 9 -18.51 2.71 -20.08
N ASP A 10 -18.32 1.71 -20.94
CA ASP A 10 -17.74 0.42 -20.56
C ASP A 10 -16.25 0.30 -20.85
N GLU A 11 -15.59 1.37 -21.31
CA GLU A 11 -14.17 1.38 -21.62
C GLU A 11 -13.57 2.76 -21.30
N PHE A 12 -12.24 2.84 -21.21
CA PHE A 12 -11.57 4.13 -21.15
C PHE A 12 -11.94 4.95 -22.38
N ALA A 13 -12.35 6.20 -22.17
CA ALA A 13 -12.81 7.06 -23.27
C ALA A 13 -11.74 7.24 -24.37
N SER A 14 -10.46 7.21 -24.01
CA SER A 14 -9.33 7.14 -24.94
C SER A 14 -8.05 6.68 -24.24
N TRP A 15 -6.99 6.44 -25.02
CA TRP A 15 -5.64 6.20 -24.50
C TRP A 15 -5.10 7.35 -23.63
N ARG A 16 -5.66 8.57 -23.76
CA ARG A 16 -5.29 9.74 -22.96
C ARG A 16 -6.00 9.83 -21.61
N SER A 17 -6.97 8.96 -21.33
CA SER A 17 -7.84 9.07 -20.15
C SER A 17 -7.07 9.17 -18.82
N TYR A 18 -5.95 8.46 -18.66
CA TYR A 18 -5.10 8.60 -17.48
C TYR A 18 -4.48 9.99 -17.35
N TRP A 19 -3.97 10.55 -18.46
CA TRP A 19 -3.31 11.86 -18.48
C TRP A 19 -4.29 13.00 -18.20
N ASP A 20 -5.50 12.90 -18.75
CA ASP A 20 -6.56 13.86 -18.49
C ASP A 20 -7.02 13.79 -17.03
N PHE A 21 -7.27 12.58 -16.51
CA PHE A 21 -7.58 12.38 -15.08
C PHE A 21 -6.47 12.93 -14.18
N ARG A 22 -5.20 12.61 -14.46
CA ARG A 22 -4.03 13.10 -13.70
C ARG A 22 -3.98 14.62 -13.71
N ARG A 23 -4.16 15.26 -14.88
CA ARG A 23 -4.12 16.72 -15.00
C ARG A 23 -5.22 17.35 -14.15
N GLU A 24 -6.43 16.81 -14.22
CA GLU A 24 -7.58 17.30 -13.47
C GLU A 24 -7.32 17.27 -11.95
N VAL A 25 -7.00 16.10 -11.40
CA VAL A 25 -6.83 15.95 -9.94
C VAL A 25 -5.57 16.64 -9.41
N ALA A 26 -4.55 16.85 -10.25
CA ALA A 26 -3.31 17.49 -9.84
C ALA A 26 -3.35 19.02 -9.95
N ARG A 27 -4.09 19.59 -10.92
CA ARG A 27 -3.97 21.01 -11.31
C ARG A 27 -5.27 21.80 -11.35
N GLU A 28 -6.41 21.15 -11.56
CA GLU A 28 -7.66 21.86 -11.86
C GLU A 28 -8.70 21.66 -10.75
N TRP A 29 -9.08 20.41 -10.48
CA TRP A 29 -10.17 20.04 -9.56
C TRP A 29 -9.65 19.08 -8.48
N ARG A 30 -8.81 19.60 -7.57
CA ARG A 30 -8.09 18.78 -6.58
C ARG A 30 -8.99 18.13 -5.53
N TYR A 31 -10.12 18.76 -5.18
CA TYR A 31 -10.99 18.35 -4.06
C TYR A 31 -12.38 17.90 -4.49
N THR A 32 -12.72 18.05 -5.76
CA THR A 32 -14.02 17.72 -6.34
C THR A 32 -13.80 16.99 -7.65
N TRP A 33 -14.66 16.04 -8.00
CA TRP A 33 -14.50 15.24 -9.23
C TRP A 33 -15.50 15.66 -10.28
N SER A 34 -15.01 15.89 -11.50
CA SER A 34 -15.86 16.01 -12.68
C SER A 34 -16.53 14.68 -13.04
N ASP A 35 -17.49 14.72 -13.96
CA ASP A 35 -18.10 13.52 -14.52
C ASP A 35 -17.08 12.65 -15.27
N SER A 36 -16.08 13.25 -15.92
CA SER A 36 -14.99 12.53 -16.59
C SER A 36 -14.08 11.79 -15.61
N ALA A 37 -13.69 12.44 -14.50
CA ALA A 37 -12.88 11.79 -13.47
C ALA A 37 -13.64 10.65 -12.80
N ARG A 38 -14.94 10.84 -12.53
CA ARG A 38 -15.82 9.76 -12.01
C ARG A 38 -15.93 8.60 -13.00
N ALA A 39 -16.15 8.86 -14.28
CA ALA A 39 -16.20 7.81 -15.30
C ALA A 39 -14.87 7.04 -15.40
N PHE A 40 -13.74 7.74 -15.34
CA PHE A 40 -12.41 7.11 -15.32
C PHE A 40 -12.25 6.19 -14.11
N LEU A 41 -12.53 6.67 -12.89
CA LEU A 41 -12.41 5.87 -11.67
C LEU A 41 -13.34 4.66 -11.67
N THR A 42 -14.58 4.81 -12.15
CA THR A 42 -15.52 3.69 -12.32
C THR A 42 -14.94 2.62 -13.25
N THR A 43 -14.32 3.03 -14.35
CA THR A 43 -13.63 2.13 -15.29
C THR A 43 -12.47 1.41 -14.59
N VAL A 44 -11.62 2.14 -13.85
CA VAL A 44 -10.50 1.54 -13.09
C VAL A 44 -10.97 0.50 -12.08
N VAL A 45 -12.02 0.80 -11.31
CA VAL A 45 -12.59 -0.13 -10.33
C VAL A 45 -13.13 -1.37 -11.02
N ARG A 46 -13.87 -1.21 -12.12
CA ARG A 46 -14.40 -2.35 -12.88
C ARG A 46 -13.28 -3.24 -13.39
N GLU A 47 -12.29 -2.67 -14.08
CA GLU A 47 -11.14 -3.41 -14.59
C GLU A 47 -10.28 -4.03 -13.48
N SER A 48 -10.34 -3.52 -12.25
CA SER A 48 -9.63 -4.14 -11.12
C SER A 48 -10.21 -5.50 -10.72
N HIS A 49 -11.49 -5.76 -11.00
CA HIS A 49 -12.14 -7.02 -10.64
C HIS A 49 -11.60 -8.21 -11.45
N SER A 50 -11.13 -7.99 -12.68
CA SER A 50 -10.51 -9.05 -13.50
C SER A 50 -9.10 -9.40 -13.00
N ARG A 51 -8.48 -8.53 -12.21
CA ARG A 51 -7.12 -8.67 -11.65
C ARG A 51 -7.12 -9.13 -10.20
N VAL A 52 -8.18 -9.76 -9.72
CA VAL A 52 -8.24 -10.23 -8.33
C VAL A 52 -7.39 -11.49 -8.16
N ALA A 53 -6.32 -11.36 -7.38
CA ALA A 53 -5.51 -12.47 -6.91
C ALA A 53 -5.98 -12.96 -5.53
N LYS A 54 -5.74 -14.24 -5.26
CA LYS A 54 -5.98 -14.86 -3.95
C LYS A 54 -4.66 -15.01 -3.21
N VAL A 55 -4.65 -14.61 -1.95
CA VAL A 55 -3.55 -14.90 -1.01
C VAL A 55 -4.08 -15.86 0.04
N SER A 56 -3.56 -17.08 0.04
CA SER A 56 -4.00 -18.14 0.94
C SER A 56 -3.64 -17.85 2.40
N LYS A 57 -4.48 -18.34 3.31
CA LYS A 57 -4.16 -18.43 4.74
C LYS A 57 -2.80 -19.11 4.92
N GLY A 58 -2.00 -18.57 5.82
CA GLY A 58 -0.65 -19.07 6.12
C GLY A 58 0.46 -18.48 5.25
N ALA A 59 0.13 -17.69 4.22
CA ALA A 59 1.12 -16.89 3.50
C ALA A 59 1.84 -15.94 4.47
N HIS A 60 3.14 -15.71 4.21
CA HIS A 60 3.98 -14.83 5.01
C HIS A 60 4.33 -13.56 4.24
N PHE A 61 4.30 -12.45 4.95
CA PHE A 61 4.76 -11.16 4.48
C PHE A 61 5.66 -10.53 5.52
N TYR A 62 6.51 -9.60 5.10
CA TYR A 62 7.53 -9.01 5.94
C TYR A 62 7.42 -7.50 5.95
N ARG A 63 7.64 -6.90 7.11
CA ARG A 63 7.80 -5.46 7.27
C ARG A 63 9.08 -5.20 8.02
N ALA A 64 9.94 -4.36 7.47
CA ALA A 64 11.11 -3.88 8.19
C ALA A 64 10.81 -2.49 8.80
N GLN A 65 11.53 -2.15 9.86
CA GLN A 65 11.60 -0.80 10.40
C GLN A 65 12.97 -0.54 11.01
N VAL A 66 13.50 0.67 10.79
CA VAL A 66 14.67 1.18 11.51
C VAL A 66 14.25 1.46 12.96
N ALA A 67 14.37 0.43 13.78
CA ALA A 67 13.97 0.40 15.18
C ALA A 67 14.63 -0.82 15.85
N HIS A 68 14.95 -0.66 17.12
CA HIS A 68 15.43 -1.72 18.02
C HIS A 68 14.82 -1.50 19.40
N HIS A 69 14.99 -2.48 20.28
CA HIS A 69 14.69 -2.36 21.69
C HIS A 69 15.83 -3.00 22.47
N ASP A 70 16.36 -2.30 23.47
CA ASP A 70 17.47 -2.82 24.27
C ASP A 70 16.98 -3.93 25.20
N VAL A 71 17.73 -5.02 25.23
CA VAL A 71 17.47 -6.20 26.03
C VAL A 71 18.63 -6.37 27.01
N TYR A 72 18.33 -6.29 28.30
CA TYR A 72 19.30 -6.49 29.36
C TYR A 72 19.63 -7.98 29.52
N ASP A 73 20.92 -8.30 29.58
CA ASP A 73 21.42 -9.65 29.84
C ASP A 73 22.10 -9.69 31.22
N PRO A 74 21.50 -10.39 32.21
CA PRO A 74 22.03 -10.45 33.57
C PRO A 74 23.36 -11.22 33.67
N ASN A 75 23.74 -12.03 32.67
CA ASN A 75 25.00 -12.78 32.70
C ASN A 75 26.22 -11.88 32.46
N VAL A 76 26.00 -10.72 31.84
CA VAL A 76 27.04 -9.75 31.47
C VAL A 76 26.78 -8.36 32.05
N ASP A 77 25.70 -8.20 32.82
CA ASP A 77 25.28 -6.95 33.47
C ASP A 77 25.23 -5.74 32.52
N ASP A 78 24.72 -5.97 31.30
CA ASP A 78 24.67 -4.95 30.25
C ASP A 78 23.46 -5.14 29.31
N ALA A 79 23.11 -4.10 28.55
CA ALA A 79 22.02 -4.12 27.59
C ALA A 79 22.52 -4.19 26.14
N PHE A 80 21.90 -5.05 25.35
CA PHE A 80 22.23 -5.23 23.94
C PHE A 80 21.04 -4.90 23.05
N PRO A 81 21.29 -4.41 21.83
CA PRO A 81 20.21 -4.11 20.90
C PRO A 81 19.49 -5.40 20.47
N GLY A 82 18.25 -5.53 20.90
CA GLY A 82 17.31 -6.56 20.46
C GLY A 82 16.31 -6.05 19.42
N PRO A 83 15.45 -6.94 18.91
CA PRO A 83 14.41 -6.57 17.97
C PRO A 83 13.39 -5.63 18.62
N ALA A 84 12.91 -4.66 17.86
CA ALA A 84 11.83 -3.78 18.28
C ALA A 84 10.56 -4.57 18.64
N LEU A 85 9.82 -4.04 19.61
CA LEU A 85 8.59 -4.65 20.09
C LEU A 85 7.52 -4.82 18.98
N PRO A 86 6.66 -5.84 19.04
CA PRO A 86 5.64 -6.11 18.00
C PRO A 86 4.72 -4.92 17.70
N GLU A 87 4.42 -4.08 18.67
CA GLU A 87 3.57 -2.88 18.53
C GLU A 87 4.19 -1.91 17.51
N ARG A 88 5.53 -1.81 17.49
CA ARG A 88 6.25 -0.97 16.55
C ARG A 88 6.01 -1.40 15.10
N MET A 89 5.77 -2.69 14.87
CA MET A 89 5.53 -3.26 13.54
C MET A 89 4.11 -3.00 13.00
N ARG A 90 3.21 -2.42 13.80
CA ARG A 90 1.85 -2.07 13.38
C ARG A 90 1.78 -0.58 12.98
N PRO A 91 0.90 -0.19 12.04
CA PRO A 91 0.67 1.22 11.77
C PRO A 91 0.13 1.94 13.01
N LEU A 92 0.56 3.19 13.25
CA LEU A 92 0.06 3.99 14.37
C LEU A 92 -1.39 4.40 14.12
N ALA A 93 -2.27 4.08 15.07
CA ALA A 93 -3.68 4.47 15.00
C ALA A 93 -3.83 6.00 15.02
N GLY A 94 -4.56 6.56 14.06
CA GLY A 94 -4.86 8.00 13.97
C GLY A 94 -3.66 8.93 13.72
N ARG A 95 -2.44 8.38 13.62
CA ARG A 95 -1.18 9.14 13.45
C ARG A 95 -0.32 8.60 12.31
N ALA A 96 -0.91 7.85 11.40
CA ALA A 96 -0.21 7.38 10.22
C ALA A 96 0.21 8.57 9.33
N SER A 97 1.49 8.61 8.97
CA SER A 97 1.97 9.49 7.91
C SER A 97 1.32 9.11 6.57
N GLU A 98 1.26 10.06 5.65
CA GLU A 98 0.90 9.75 4.28
C GLU A 98 1.93 8.81 3.63
N GLY A 99 1.45 7.95 2.74
CA GLY A 99 2.26 7.03 1.95
C GLY A 99 1.72 6.96 0.53
N ARG A 100 2.29 6.08 -0.30
CA ARG A 100 1.89 5.96 -1.72
C ARG A 100 0.40 5.63 -1.88
N ALA A 101 -0.12 4.77 -1.01
CA ALA A 101 -1.49 4.25 -1.08
C ALA A 101 -2.43 4.81 0.00
N ASN A 102 -1.94 5.58 0.98
CA ASN A 102 -2.73 6.04 2.11
C ASN A 102 -2.56 7.55 2.35
N PRO A 103 -3.66 8.30 2.59
CA PRO A 103 -3.57 9.69 3.01
C PRO A 103 -3.14 9.81 4.47
N LYS A 104 -2.72 11.01 4.87
CA LYS A 104 -2.37 11.33 6.27
C LYS A 104 -3.54 11.02 7.21
N GLY A 105 -3.25 10.36 8.33
CA GLY A 105 -4.23 10.00 9.35
C GLY A 105 -4.98 8.68 9.10
N ILE A 106 -4.92 8.11 7.88
CA ILE A 106 -5.50 6.81 7.56
C ILE A 106 -4.39 5.74 7.52
N PRO A 107 -4.33 4.81 8.50
CA PRO A 107 -3.26 3.82 8.56
C PRO A 107 -3.40 2.72 7.50
N CYS A 108 -2.34 2.47 6.75
CA CYS A 108 -2.15 1.25 5.95
C CYS A 108 -0.91 0.48 6.40
N LEU A 109 -0.98 -0.85 6.29
CA LEU A 109 0.14 -1.75 6.58
C LEU A 109 0.85 -2.12 5.28
N TYR A 110 2.06 -1.60 5.10
CA TYR A 110 2.95 -1.93 3.99
C TYR A 110 3.80 -3.14 4.37
N MET A 111 3.82 -4.14 3.50
CA MET A 111 4.61 -5.36 3.65
C MET A 111 5.16 -5.79 2.30
N ALA A 112 6.21 -6.60 2.31
CA ALA A 112 6.80 -7.24 1.14
C ALA A 112 6.65 -8.77 1.24
N VAL A 113 6.72 -9.43 0.08
CA VAL A 113 6.71 -10.90 -0.01
C VAL A 113 8.01 -11.53 0.49
N ASP A 114 9.11 -10.77 0.46
CA ASP A 114 10.40 -11.21 0.95
C ASP A 114 11.02 -10.18 1.91
N ARG A 115 11.82 -10.71 2.84
CA ARG A 115 12.46 -9.94 3.90
C ARG A 115 13.53 -8.96 3.39
N HIS A 116 14.18 -9.25 2.26
CA HIS A 116 15.25 -8.41 1.72
C HIS A 116 14.67 -7.16 1.04
N THR A 117 13.56 -7.29 0.32
CA THR A 117 12.76 -6.18 -0.21
C THR A 117 12.19 -5.34 0.92
N ALA A 118 11.66 -5.95 1.99
CA ALA A 118 11.19 -5.20 3.16
C ALA A 118 12.31 -4.31 3.74
N LEU A 119 13.53 -4.85 3.88
CA LEU A 119 14.71 -4.14 4.34
C LEU A 119 15.13 -3.02 3.36
N ALA A 120 15.14 -3.30 2.06
CA ALA A 120 15.51 -2.33 1.02
C ALA A 120 14.57 -1.13 0.98
N GLU A 121 13.26 -1.35 1.13
CA GLU A 121 12.25 -0.28 1.18
C GLU A 121 12.42 0.64 2.40
N CYS A 122 13.05 0.17 3.49
CA CYS A 122 13.32 1.00 4.67
C CYS A 122 14.46 1.99 4.48
N ARG A 123 15.36 1.77 3.51
CA ARG A 123 16.53 2.62 3.22
C ARG A 123 17.33 3.01 4.48
N PRO A 124 17.82 2.03 5.26
CA PRO A 124 18.58 2.31 6.49
C PRO A 124 19.93 2.96 6.17
N TRP A 125 20.42 3.78 7.10
CA TRP A 125 21.80 4.27 7.08
C TRP A 125 22.77 3.17 7.52
N ILE A 126 24.03 3.26 7.10
CA ILE A 126 25.10 2.37 7.60
C ILE A 126 25.14 2.46 9.14
N GLY A 127 25.18 1.30 9.79
CA GLY A 127 25.15 1.19 11.26
C GLY A 127 23.75 1.24 11.88
N SER A 128 22.68 1.40 11.09
CA SER A 128 21.31 1.36 11.63
C SER A 128 20.92 -0.04 12.07
N LEU A 129 20.31 -0.14 13.24
CA LEU A 129 19.64 -1.36 13.70
C LEU A 129 18.24 -1.43 13.08
N VAL A 130 17.97 -2.53 12.38
CA VAL A 130 16.70 -2.75 11.69
C VAL A 130 16.04 -4.02 12.21
N SER A 131 14.77 -3.90 12.57
CA SER A 131 13.95 -5.03 12.96
C SER A 131 13.03 -5.44 11.82
N ILE A 132 12.88 -6.74 11.60
CA ILE A 132 11.98 -7.32 10.59
C ILE A 132 10.87 -8.09 11.30
N GLY A 133 9.63 -7.65 11.11
CA GLY A 133 8.43 -8.39 11.53
C GLY A 133 7.97 -9.34 10.44
N ALA A 134 7.70 -10.59 10.81
CA ALA A 134 7.05 -11.58 9.96
C ALA A 134 5.55 -11.65 10.28
N PHE A 135 4.71 -11.57 9.25
CA PHE A 135 3.26 -11.52 9.34
C PHE A 135 2.68 -12.73 8.63
N LYS A 136 1.96 -13.56 9.38
CA LYS A 136 1.21 -14.69 8.83
C LYS A 136 -0.23 -14.27 8.57
N ILE A 137 -0.71 -14.54 7.36
CA ILE A 137 -2.10 -14.28 6.99
C ILE A 137 -3.02 -15.30 7.67
N ASN A 138 -4.02 -14.82 8.41
CA ASN A 138 -4.88 -15.67 9.24
C ASN A 138 -6.13 -16.21 8.52
N ARG A 139 -6.44 -15.69 7.33
CA ARG A 139 -7.58 -16.07 6.48
C ARG A 139 -7.27 -15.82 5.02
N ASP A 140 -7.95 -16.49 4.11
CA ASP A 140 -7.80 -16.19 2.69
C ASP A 140 -8.16 -14.71 2.39
N LEU A 141 -7.31 -14.06 1.60
CA LEU A 141 -7.48 -12.67 1.17
C LEU A 141 -7.75 -12.62 -0.33
N LYS A 142 -8.58 -11.66 -0.72
CA LYS A 142 -8.74 -11.22 -2.10
C LYS A 142 -8.04 -9.88 -2.24
N VAL A 143 -7.08 -9.79 -3.13
CA VAL A 143 -6.29 -8.58 -3.38
C VAL A 143 -6.33 -8.25 -4.86
N VAL A 144 -6.17 -6.98 -5.22
CA VAL A 144 -5.98 -6.60 -6.63
C VAL A 144 -4.51 -6.75 -6.96
N ASP A 145 -4.20 -7.51 -8.01
CA ASP A 145 -2.86 -7.60 -8.55
C ASP A 145 -2.58 -6.41 -9.49
N CYS A 146 -1.67 -5.55 -9.06
CA CYS A 146 -1.26 -4.37 -9.82
C CYS A 146 0.03 -4.61 -10.62
N THR A 147 0.53 -5.84 -10.70
CA THR A 147 1.74 -6.20 -11.46
C THR A 147 1.45 -6.70 -12.86
N ILE A 148 0.19 -7.08 -13.12
CA ILE A 148 -0.25 -7.59 -14.41
C ILE A 148 -0.87 -6.44 -15.19
N GLY A 149 -0.24 -6.06 -16.31
CA GLY A 149 -0.67 -4.97 -17.20
C GLY A 149 0.10 -4.94 -18.50
#